data_AF-A0A7X6Y064-F1
#
_entry.id   AF-A0A7X6Y064-F1
#
_cell.length_a   1.000
_cell.length_b   1.000
_cell.length_c   1.000
_cell.angle_alpha   90.00
_cell.angle_beta   90.00
_cell.angle_gamma   90.00
#
_symmetry.space_group_name_H-M   'P 1'
#
loop_
_entity.id
_entity.type
_entity.pdbx_description
1 polymer ?
#
loop_
_entity_poly.entity_id
_entity_poly.type
_entity_poly.pdbx_seq_one_letter_code
_entity_poly.pdbx_strand_id
1 'polypeptide(L)'
;ADANENARLNDFDEADYDFVHAAAETSLNCIKEADSARTLVIVDPPRKGLEPELLSVLADHGPSWLLYVSCNPATLARDLKELADTYSVQMVQPVDMFPWTTHVESIILMTYCGSEGKK
;
A
#
# COMPACT_ATOMS: atom_id res chain seq x y z
N ALA A 1 -12.37 12.93 10.98
CA ALA A 1 -12.35 13.69 12.25
C ALA A 1 -11.35 13.04 13.20
N ASP A 2 -11.50 11.75 13.47
CA ASP A 2 -10.69 10.96 14.43
C ASP A 2 -9.18 11.01 14.17
N ALA A 3 -8.73 10.94 12.91
CA ALA A 3 -7.30 11.02 12.59
C ALA A 3 -6.65 12.33 13.04
N ASN A 4 -7.36 13.46 12.86
CA ASN A 4 -6.88 14.78 13.29
C ASN A 4 -6.87 14.90 14.82
N GLU A 5 -7.86 14.32 15.49
CA GLU A 5 -7.88 14.28 16.96
C GLU A 5 -6.72 13.45 17.51
N ASN A 6 -6.47 12.27 16.94
CA ASN A 6 -5.35 11.42 17.31
C ASN A 6 -4.01 12.10 17.08
N ALA A 7 -3.83 12.84 15.99
CA ALA A 7 -2.59 13.58 15.74
C ALA A 7 -2.34 14.64 16.82
N ARG A 8 -3.38 15.41 17.19
CA ARG A 8 -3.30 16.40 18.28
C ARG A 8 -3.01 15.77 19.63
N LEU A 9 -3.61 14.62 19.94
CA LEU A 9 -3.37 13.91 21.20
C LEU A 9 -1.94 13.38 21.34
N ASN A 10 -1.22 13.21 20.23
CA ASN A 10 0.16 12.73 20.19
C ASN A 10 1.16 13.84 19.84
N ASP A 11 0.75 15.11 19.90
CA ASP A 11 1.60 16.30 19.66
C ASP A 11 2.35 16.27 18.31
N PHE A 12 1.72 15.75 17.24
CA PHE A 12 2.27 15.85 15.89
C PHE A 12 2.15 17.28 15.34
N ASP A 13 3.19 17.76 14.64
CA ASP A 13 3.15 19.05 13.95
C ASP A 13 2.21 18.96 12.73
N GLU A 14 1.32 19.94 12.57
CA GLU A 14 0.39 20.01 11.44
C GLU A 14 1.12 20.16 10.09
N ALA A 15 2.40 20.56 10.09
CA ALA A 15 3.23 20.61 8.88
C ALA A 15 3.69 19.22 8.39
N ASP A 16 3.66 18.19 9.25
CA ASP A 16 4.20 16.86 8.96
C ASP A 16 3.15 15.86 8.45
N TYR A 17 1.86 16.21 8.50
CA TYR A 17 0.79 15.33 8.07
C TYR A 17 -0.32 16.07 7.29
N ASP A 18 -0.95 15.35 6.38
CA ASP A 18 -2.20 15.78 5.75
C ASP A 18 -3.19 14.61 5.73
N PHE A 19 -4.38 14.82 6.29
CA PHE A 19 -5.44 13.83 6.31
C PHE A 19 -6.52 14.18 5.29
N VAL A 20 -6.47 13.49 4.16
CA VAL A 20 -7.42 13.68 3.07
C VAL A 20 -8.58 12.69 3.22
N HIS A 21 -9.78 13.20 3.46
CA HIS A 21 -11.00 12.38 3.36
C HIS A 21 -11.47 12.34 1.91
N ALA A 22 -11.07 11.30 1.19
CA ALA A 22 -11.48 11.10 -0.19
C ALA A 22 -11.56 9.62 -0.52
N ALA A 23 -12.15 9.33 -1.69
CA ALA A 23 -12.09 7.99 -2.25
C ALA A 23 -10.65 7.64 -2.67
N ALA A 24 -10.34 6.35 -2.79
CA ALA A 24 -9.00 5.88 -3.10
C ALA A 24 -8.47 6.48 -4.42
N GLU A 25 -9.36 6.72 -5.38
CA GLU A 25 -9.10 7.32 -6.68
C GLU A 25 -8.58 8.77 -6.57
N THR A 26 -9.06 9.52 -5.57
CA THR A 26 -8.56 10.87 -5.31
C THR A 26 -7.19 10.84 -4.64
N SER A 27 -6.95 9.82 -3.81
CA SER A 27 -5.64 9.59 -3.16
C SER A 27 -4.54 9.23 -4.17
N LEU A 28 -4.92 8.79 -5.39
CA LEU A 28 -3.97 8.56 -6.49
C LEU A 28 -3.19 9.82 -6.85
N ASN A 29 -3.81 11.00 -6.79
CA ASN A 29 -3.12 12.24 -7.16
C ASN A 29 -1.93 12.51 -6.22
N CYS A 30 -2.06 12.20 -4.93
CA CYS A 30 -0.97 12.33 -3.97
C CYS A 30 0.23 11.45 -4.35
N ILE A 31 -0.02 10.22 -4.80
CA ILE A 31 1.03 9.32 -5.29
C ILE A 31 1.68 9.87 -6.55
N LYS A 32 0.89 10.48 -7.44
CA LYS A 32 1.36 11.01 -8.72
C LYS A 32 2.21 12.27 -8.59
N GLU A 33 1.89 13.10 -7.61
CA GLU A 33 2.59 14.37 -7.35
C GLU A 33 3.83 14.20 -6.47
N ALA A 34 3.94 13.07 -5.74
CA ALA A 34 5.07 12.78 -4.88
C ALA A 34 6.33 12.38 -5.67
N ASP A 35 7.51 12.64 -5.09
CA ASP A 35 8.77 12.12 -5.60
C ASP A 35 8.84 10.60 -5.36
N SER A 36 8.54 9.83 -6.41
CA SER A 36 8.54 8.36 -6.37
C SER A 36 9.84 7.77 -5.82
N ALA A 37 11.00 8.40 -6.08
CA ALA A 37 12.30 7.92 -5.62
C ALA A 37 12.49 8.02 -4.10
N ARG A 38 11.62 8.76 -3.41
CA ARG A 38 11.67 9.01 -1.96
C ARG A 38 10.37 8.66 -1.24
N THR A 39 9.48 7.94 -1.91
CA THR A 39 8.14 7.64 -1.40
C THR A 39 8.02 6.17 -0.99
N LEU A 40 7.43 5.96 0.20
CA LEU A 40 6.88 4.69 0.64
C LEU A 40 5.36 4.80 0.63
N VAL A 41 4.70 3.89 -0.06
CA VAL A 41 3.24 3.74 0.00
C VAL A 41 2.89 2.59 0.93
N ILE A 42 1.96 2.82 1.85
CA ILE A 42 1.41 1.79 2.74
C ILE A 42 -0.07 1.61 2.37
N VAL A 43 -0.48 0.36 2.14
CA VAL A 43 -1.87 0.02 1.84
C VAL A 43 -2.38 -1.06 2.78
N ASP A 44 -3.59 -0.86 3.31
CA ASP A 44 -4.35 -1.83 4.09
C ASP A 44 -5.79 -1.89 3.54
N PRO A 45 -6.02 -2.56 2.40
CA PRO A 45 -7.31 -2.58 1.76
C PRO A 45 -8.30 -3.55 2.45
N PRO A 46 -9.61 -3.37 2.20
CA PRO A 46 -10.61 -4.37 2.59
C PRO A 46 -10.36 -5.73 1.90
N ARG A 47 -11.09 -6.77 2.33
CA ARG A 47 -10.93 -8.16 1.83
C ARG A 47 -10.96 -8.35 0.31
N LYS A 48 -11.51 -7.39 -0.45
CA LYS A 48 -11.53 -7.40 -1.93
C LYS A 48 -10.18 -7.09 -2.58
N GLY A 49 -9.19 -6.63 -1.82
CA GLY A 49 -7.88 -6.17 -2.32
C GLY A 49 -7.93 -4.73 -2.84
N LEU A 50 -6.91 -4.34 -3.60
CA LEU A 50 -6.83 -3.03 -4.23
C LEU A 50 -7.73 -2.93 -5.46
N GLU A 51 -8.15 -1.70 -5.77
CA GLU A 51 -8.83 -1.40 -7.03
C GLU A 51 -7.82 -1.42 -8.19
N PRO A 52 -8.22 -1.88 -9.40
CA PRO A 52 -7.34 -1.95 -10.56
C PRO A 52 -6.65 -0.62 -10.91
N GLU A 53 -7.35 0.50 -10.74
CA GLU A 53 -6.82 1.83 -11.03
C GLU A 53 -5.63 2.19 -10.13
N LEU A 54 -5.68 1.78 -8.85
CA LEU A 54 -4.58 1.98 -7.91
C LEU A 54 -3.38 1.09 -8.24
N LEU A 55 -3.62 -0.16 -8.63
CA LEU A 55 -2.55 -1.06 -9.09
C LEU A 55 -1.81 -0.48 -10.30
N SER A 56 -2.55 0.04 -11.29
CA SER A 56 -1.96 0.71 -12.46
C SER A 56 -1.12 1.90 -12.05
N VAL A 57 -1.64 2.79 -11.20
CA VAL A 57 -0.88 3.98 -10.76
C VAL A 57 0.40 3.60 -10.00
N LEU A 58 0.35 2.57 -9.15
CA LEU A 58 1.53 2.09 -8.43
C LEU A 58 2.59 1.53 -9.39
N ALA A 59 2.18 0.77 -10.41
CA ALA A 59 3.06 0.19 -11.43
C ALA A 59 3.67 1.28 -12.33
N ASP A 60 2.87 2.29 -12.70
CA ASP A 60 3.28 3.36 -13.61
C ASP A 60 4.18 4.41 -12.94
N HIS A 61 3.81 4.86 -11.73
CA HIS A 61 4.57 5.91 -11.03
C HIS A 61 5.75 5.37 -10.24
N GLY A 62 5.71 4.09 -9.87
CA GLY A 62 6.81 3.40 -9.23
C GLY A 62 7.37 4.03 -7.95
N PRO A 63 6.54 4.34 -6.92
CA PRO A 63 7.07 4.60 -5.58
C PRO A 63 8.12 3.57 -5.17
N SER A 64 9.24 4.02 -4.62
CA SER A 64 10.39 3.17 -4.32
C SER A 64 10.05 1.96 -3.46
N TRP A 65 9.09 2.15 -2.55
CA TRP A 65 8.64 1.11 -1.64
C TRP A 65 7.12 1.02 -1.61
N LEU A 66 6.63 -0.21 -1.54
CA LEU A 66 5.24 -0.53 -1.27
C LEU A 66 5.17 -1.51 -0.09
N LEU A 67 4.46 -1.12 0.97
CA LEU A 67 4.13 -1.98 2.10
C LEU A 67 2.64 -2.34 2.02
N TYR A 68 2.36 -3.61 1.73
CA TYR A 68 1.00 -4.12 1.58
C TYR A 68 0.61 -4.94 2.80
N VAL A 69 -0.46 -4.54 3.49
CA VAL A 69 -1.11 -5.29 4.57
C VAL A 69 -2.36 -5.99 4.03
N SER A 70 -2.57 -7.27 4.32
CA SER A 70 -3.73 -8.00 3.83
C SER A 70 -4.24 -9.06 4.78
N CYS A 71 -5.55 -9.05 4.99
CA CYS A 71 -6.29 -10.09 5.71
C CYS A 71 -6.78 -11.24 4.81
N ASN A 72 -6.50 -11.20 3.50
CA ASN A 72 -6.98 -12.19 2.54
C ASN A 72 -5.87 -12.61 1.54
N PRO A 73 -5.24 -13.79 1.76
CA PRO A 73 -4.16 -14.28 0.90
C PRO A 73 -4.54 -14.43 -0.58
N ALA A 74 -5.81 -14.68 -0.90
CA ALA A 74 -6.24 -14.91 -2.28
C ALA A 74 -6.25 -13.61 -3.11
N THR A 75 -6.80 -12.53 -2.57
CA THR A 75 -6.78 -11.23 -3.26
C THR A 75 -5.40 -10.59 -3.21
N LEU A 76 -4.64 -10.81 -2.13
CA LEU A 76 -3.22 -10.44 -2.09
C LEU A 76 -2.44 -11.08 -3.24
N ALA A 77 -2.57 -12.40 -3.46
CA ALA A 77 -1.86 -13.09 -4.54
C ALA A 77 -2.24 -12.57 -5.94
N ARG A 78 -3.51 -12.18 -6.14
CA ARG A 78 -3.96 -11.53 -7.38
C ARG A 78 -3.25 -10.19 -7.57
N ASP A 79 -3.24 -9.34 -6.56
CA ASP A 79 -2.69 -7.99 -6.65
C ASP A 79 -1.16 -7.99 -6.82
N LEU A 80 -0.47 -8.88 -6.09
CA LEU A 80 0.97 -9.08 -6.26
C LEU A 80 1.35 -9.56 -7.66
N LYS A 81 0.47 -10.33 -8.32
CA LYS A 81 0.72 -10.79 -9.68
C LYS A 81 0.70 -9.63 -10.67
N GLU A 82 -0.25 -8.71 -10.53
CA GLU A 82 -0.32 -7.52 -11.40
C GLU A 82 0.88 -6.58 -11.19
N LEU A 83 1.45 -6.56 -9.99
CA LEU A 83 2.64 -5.75 -9.67
C LEU A 83 3.97 -6.46 -9.94
N ALA A 84 3.97 -7.76 -10.27
CA ALA A 84 5.19 -8.58 -10.34
C ALA A 84 6.17 -8.16 -11.46
N ASP A 85 5.68 -7.44 -12.46
CA ASP A 85 6.50 -6.94 -13.58
C ASP A 85 7.26 -5.66 -13.22
N THR A 86 6.79 -4.90 -12.21
CA THR A 86 7.34 -3.60 -11.84
C THR A 86 7.86 -3.54 -10.41
N TYR A 87 7.45 -4.47 -9.54
CA TYR A 87 7.89 -4.60 -8.16
C TYR A 87 8.48 -5.97 -7.86
N SER A 88 9.48 -5.98 -6.98
CA SER A 88 10.07 -7.19 -6.43
C SER A 88 9.74 -7.33 -4.95
N VAL A 89 9.22 -8.49 -4.56
CA VAL A 89 8.94 -8.83 -3.15
C VAL A 89 10.26 -8.97 -2.39
N GLN A 90 10.43 -8.17 -1.34
CA GLN A 90 11.60 -8.19 -0.47
C GLN A 90 11.36 -9.01 0.81
N MET A 91 10.15 -8.92 1.37
CA MET A 91 9.80 -9.61 2.61
C MET A 91 8.31 -9.99 2.62
N VAL A 92 8.03 -11.13 3.24
CA VAL A 92 6.68 -11.63 3.53
C VAL A 92 6.61 -12.02 5.00
N GLN A 93 5.72 -11.38 5.76
CA GLN A 93 5.51 -11.66 7.17
C GLN A 93 4.03 -11.93 7.46
N PRO A 94 3.63 -13.20 7.61
CA PRO A 94 2.33 -13.56 8.15
C PRO A 94 2.22 -13.18 9.63
N VAL A 95 1.05 -12.73 10.08
CA VAL A 95 0.77 -12.38 11.48
C VAL A 95 -0.53 -13.06 11.90
N ASP A 96 -0.48 -13.81 13.00
CA ASP A 96 -1.66 -14.42 13.61
C ASP A 96 -2.38 -13.40 14.51
N MET A 97 -3.13 -12.49 13.86
CA MET A 97 -4.00 -11.52 14.55
C MET A 97 -5.23 -12.19 15.18
N PHE A 98 -5.64 -13.35 14.66
CA PHE A 98 -6.88 -14.03 15.06
C PHE A 98 -6.64 -15.52 15.32
N PRO A 99 -5.99 -15.86 16.46
CA PRO A 99 -5.69 -17.24 16.80
C PRO A 99 -6.94 -18.11 16.81
N TRP A 100 -6.78 -19.38 16.43
CA TRP A 100 -7.86 -20.37 16.33
C TRP A 100 -8.92 -20.08 15.26
N THR A 101 -8.65 -19.15 14.34
CA THR A 101 -9.47 -18.92 13.16
C THR A 101 -8.72 -19.32 11.88
N THR A 102 -9.39 -19.24 10.73
CA THR A 102 -8.75 -19.43 9.43
C THR A 102 -8.16 -18.14 8.85
N HIS A 103 -8.25 -17.01 9.57
CA HIS A 103 -7.75 -15.72 9.08
C HIS A 103 -6.24 -15.66 9.27
N VAL A 104 -5.56 -15.09 8.27
CA VAL A 104 -4.12 -14.84 8.31
C VAL A 104 -3.92 -13.42 7.81
N GLU A 105 -3.38 -12.57 8.66
CA GLU A 105 -2.92 -11.25 8.26
C GLU A 105 -1.52 -11.41 7.63
N SER A 106 -1.20 -10.66 6.58
CA SER A 106 0.08 -10.74 5.90
C SER A 106 0.59 -9.35 5.57
N ILE A 107 1.86 -9.11 5.84
CA ILE A 107 2.56 -7.88 5.51
C ILE A 107 3.61 -8.20 4.46
N ILE A 108 3.54 -7.51 3.32
CA ILE A 108 4.45 -7.68 2.19
C ILE A 108 5.20 -6.39 1.95
N LEU A 109 6.53 -6.45 1.99
CA LEU A 109 7.38 -5.34 1.57
C LEU A 109 7.85 -5.59 0.13
N MET A 110 7.65 -4.60 -0.74
CA MET A 110 8.07 -4.65 -2.13
C MET A 110 8.89 -3.40 -2.48
N THR A 111 9.83 -3.56 -3.41
CA THR A 111 10.62 -2.46 -3.99
C THR A 111 10.34 -2.34 -5.46
N TYR A 112 10.22 -1.11 -5.96
CA TYR A 112 10.11 -0.86 -7.39
C TYR A 112 11.40 -1.24 -8.10
N CYS A 113 11.30 -2.04 -9.16
CA CYS A 113 12.45 -2.47 -9.98
C CYS A 113 12.37 -1.99 -11.44
N GLY A 114 11.36 -1.16 -11.78
CA GLY A 114 11.13 -0.69 -13.14
C GLY A 114 10.45 -1.72 -14.04
N SER A 115 9.94 -1.25 -15.18
CA SER A 115 9.30 -2.08 -16.21
C SER A 115 10.27 -2.56 -17.31
N GLU A 116 11.53 -2.12 -17.29
CA GLU A 116 12.54 -2.52 -18.26
C GLU A 116 13.10 -3.91 -17.92
N GLY A 117 12.52 -4.97 -18.50
CA GLY A 117 13.23 -6.25 -18.56
C GLY A 117 12.43 -7.54 -18.55
N LYS A 118 11.10 -7.54 -18.64
CA LYS A 118 10.34 -8.80 -18.76
C LYS A 118 9.29 -8.71 -19.86
N LYS A 119 9.65 -9.29 -21.01
CA LYS A 119 8.72 -9.72 -22.05
C LYS A 119 8.29 -11.16 -21.76
#